data_AF-A0A7G8F7P9-F1
#
_entry.id   AF-A0A7G8F7P9-F1
#
_cell.length_a   1.000
_cell.length_b   1.000
_cell.length_c   1.000
_cell.angle_alpha   90.00
_cell.angle_beta   90.00
_cell.angle_gamma   90.00
#
_symmetry.space_group_name_H-M   'P 1'
#
loop_
_entity.id
_entity.type
_entity.pdbx_description
1 polymer ?
#
loop_
_entity_poly.entity_id
_entity_poly.type
_entity_poly.pdbx_seq_one_letter_code
_entity_poly.pdbx_strand_id
1 'polypeptide(L)'
;MDLLLEDGESCRTWRLSSVPLPNGPSLQAIPLPRHRLIWLERTSAAVSGGRGWGRRIVGGAFQGVLPDDPNELIKVDLRGTAALHFPDPLTLELADGRCRLHASAHNAPAQST
;
A
#
# COMPACT_ATOMS: atom_id res chain seq x y z
N MET A 1 1.54 1.40 11.34
CA MET A 1 0.33 1.18 10.51
C MET A 1 0.50 -0.09 9.72
N ASP A 2 -0.57 -0.68 9.19
CA ASP A 2 -0.46 -1.89 8.37
C ASP A 2 -0.97 -1.61 6.95
N LEU A 3 -0.16 -1.96 5.95
CA LEU A 3 -0.50 -1.95 4.53
C LEU A 3 -1.01 -3.34 4.14
N LEU A 4 -2.20 -3.41 3.55
CA LEU A 4 -2.82 -4.65 3.11
C LEU A 4 -3.04 -4.59 1.60
N LEU A 5 -2.56 -5.59 0.86
CA LEU A 5 -2.85 -5.79 -0.56
C LEU A 5 -3.58 -7.12 -0.73
N GLU A 6 -4.72 -7.09 -1.41
CA GLU A 6 -5.46 -8.30 -1.79
C GLU A 6 -4.60 -9.22 -2.66
N ASP A 7 -4.62 -10.51 -2.36
CA ASP A 7 -3.87 -11.54 -3.07
C ASP A 7 -4.59 -12.89 -2.89
N GLY A 8 -5.49 -13.19 -3.84
CA GLY A 8 -6.39 -14.32 -3.75
C GLY A 8 -7.36 -14.20 -2.56
N GLU A 9 -7.43 -15.23 -1.71
CA GLU A 9 -8.40 -15.31 -0.62
C GLU A 9 -8.01 -14.54 0.66
N SER A 10 -6.90 -13.80 0.63
CA SER A 10 -6.38 -13.08 1.80
C SER A 10 -5.51 -11.90 1.38
N CYS A 11 -5.08 -11.09 2.35
CA CYS A 11 -4.19 -9.97 2.11
C CYS A 11 -2.74 -10.34 2.43
N ARG A 12 -1.80 -9.99 1.56
CA ARG A 12 -0.41 -9.77 1.99
C ARG A 12 -0.38 -8.53 2.88
N THR A 13 0.40 -8.56 3.95
CA THR A 13 0.38 -7.49 4.95
C THR A 13 1.76 -7.11 5.40
N TRP A 14 2.01 -5.80 5.49
CA TRP A 14 3.25 -5.25 6.02
C TRP A 14 2.96 -4.18 7.07
N ARG A 15 3.73 -4.20 8.15
CA ARG A 15 3.78 -3.09 9.10
C ARG A 15 4.73 -2.01 8.60
N LEU A 16 4.23 -0.79 8.50
CA LEU A 16 5.00 0.43 8.24
C LEU A 16 5.05 1.29 9.50
N SER A 17 6.12 2.08 9.67
CA SER A 17 6.27 3.02 10.78
C SER A 17 5.26 4.18 10.72
N SER A 18 4.89 4.62 9.52
CA SER A 18 3.96 5.73 9.26
C SER A 18 3.34 5.61 7.85
N VAL A 19 2.50 6.58 7.45
CA VAL A 19 2.02 6.68 6.04
C VAL A 19 3.24 7.08 5.19
N PRO A 20 3.64 6.29 4.17
CA PRO A 20 4.71 6.71 3.28
C PRO A 20 4.30 7.98 2.51
N LEU A 21 5.19 8.96 2.45
CA LEU A 21 4.96 10.19 1.69
C LEU A 21 5.33 9.97 0.21
N PRO A 22 4.55 10.49 -0.75
CA PRO A 22 4.91 10.46 -2.17
C PRO A 22 6.27 11.10 -2.40
N ASN A 23 7.15 10.40 -3.14
CA ASN A 23 8.54 10.80 -3.42
C ASN A 23 9.42 11.02 -2.17
N GLY A 24 8.94 10.60 -1.00
CA GLY A 24 9.67 10.68 0.26
C GLY A 24 10.72 9.58 0.42
N PRO A 25 11.34 9.51 1.62
CA PRO A 25 12.25 8.43 1.96
C PRO A 25 11.52 7.09 2.00
N SER A 26 12.27 6.00 1.82
CA SER A 26 11.72 4.66 2.02
C SER A 26 11.47 4.40 3.51
N LEU A 27 10.35 3.75 3.81
CA LEU A 27 10.00 3.29 5.14
C LEU A 27 10.36 1.81 5.29
N GLN A 28 10.60 1.37 6.52
CA GLN A 28 10.68 -0.06 6.81
C GLN A 28 9.30 -0.71 6.60
N ALA A 29 9.29 -1.86 5.94
CA ALA A 29 8.12 -2.69 5.68
C ALA A 29 8.35 -4.09 6.23
N ILE A 30 7.82 -4.34 7.43
CA ILE A 30 7.98 -5.63 8.12
C ILE A 30 6.82 -6.54 7.72
N PRO A 31 7.06 -7.69 7.08
CA PRO A 31 6.00 -8.63 6.74
C PRO A 31 5.26 -9.12 8.00
N LEU A 32 3.93 -9.20 7.90
CA LEU A 32 3.06 -9.77 8.93
C LEU A 32 2.33 -11.01 8.38
N PRO A 33 1.76 -11.86 9.25
CA PRO A 33 0.85 -12.91 8.81
C PRO A 33 -0.27 -12.35 7.94
N ARG A 34 -0.73 -13.15 6.97
CA ARG A 34 -1.77 -12.76 6.02
C ARG A 34 -3.07 -12.40 6.75
N HIS A 35 -3.71 -11.33 6.30
CA HIS A 35 -4.99 -10.89 6.87
C HIS A 35 -6.18 -11.40 6.06
N ARG A 36 -7.33 -11.55 6.72
CA ARG A 36 -8.59 -11.86 6.03
C ARG A 36 -9.07 -10.65 5.22
N LEU A 37 -9.63 -10.89 4.04
CA LEU A 37 -10.16 -9.85 3.14
C LEU A 37 -11.16 -8.89 3.81
N ILE A 38 -11.91 -9.36 4.82
CA ILE A 38 -12.85 -8.51 5.58
C ILE A 38 -12.20 -7.25 6.18
N TRP A 39 -10.89 -7.23 6.39
CA TRP A 39 -10.17 -6.04 6.85
C TRP A 39 -10.04 -4.95 5.79
N LEU A 40 -10.11 -5.30 4.49
CA LEU A 40 -10.20 -4.34 3.39
C LEU A 40 -11.55 -3.63 3.34
N GLU A 41 -12.61 -4.23 3.91
CA GLU A 41 -13.97 -3.69 3.93
C GLU A 41 -14.34 -2.97 5.23
N ARG A 42 -13.71 -3.33 6.36
CA ARG A 42 -13.95 -2.66 7.65
C ARG A 42 -13.37 -1.25 7.73
N THR A 43 -14.21 -0.27 8.08
CA THR A 43 -13.77 1.09 8.42
C THR A 43 -13.12 1.14 9.81
N SER A 44 -13.67 0.42 10.79
CA SER A 44 -13.05 0.19 12.09
C SER A 44 -13.56 -1.10 12.73
N ALA A 45 -12.70 -1.80 13.47
CA ALA A 45 -13.09 -2.97 14.25
C ALA A 45 -12.06 -3.27 15.36
N ALA A 46 -12.53 -3.90 16.44
CA ALA A 46 -11.65 -4.47 17.44
C ALA A 46 -10.78 -5.59 16.83
N VAL A 47 -9.51 -5.60 17.20
CA VAL A 47 -8.58 -6.67 16.84
C VAL A 47 -8.77 -7.83 17.81
N SER A 48 -8.78 -9.06 17.28
CA SER A 48 -8.99 -10.26 18.09
C SER A 48 -7.98 -10.37 19.23
N GLY A 49 -8.40 -10.98 20.34
CA GLY A 49 -7.55 -11.19 21.53
C GLY A 49 -7.29 -9.93 22.35
N GLY A 50 -8.14 -8.89 22.24
CA GLY A 50 -8.03 -7.68 23.05
C GLY A 50 -6.85 -6.78 22.68
N ARG A 51 -6.28 -6.94 21.48
CA ARG A 51 -5.05 -6.25 21.04
C ARG A 51 -5.27 -4.81 20.55
N GLY A 52 -6.42 -4.22 20.86
CA GLY A 52 -6.79 -2.87 20.47
C GLY A 52 -7.73 -2.82 19.27
N TRP A 53 -7.69 -1.71 18.53
CA TRP A 53 -8.60 -1.38 17.43
C TRP A 53 -7.86 -1.09 16.14
N GLY A 54 -8.34 -1.64 15.03
CA GLY A 54 -7.93 -1.27 13.69
C GLY A 54 -8.91 -0.25 13.11
N ARG A 55 -8.39 0.75 12.38
CA ARG A 55 -9.17 1.72 11.60
C ARG A 55 -8.53 1.87 10.23
N ARG A 56 -9.36 1.92 9.18
CA ARG A 56 -8.91 2.26 7.83
C ARG A 56 -8.43 3.71 7.80
N ILE A 57 -7.21 3.89 7.31
CA ILE A 57 -6.63 5.21 7.03
C ILE A 57 -6.98 5.63 5.60
N VAL A 58 -6.78 4.72 4.64
CA VAL A 58 -7.15 4.86 3.23
C VAL A 58 -7.50 3.48 2.68
N GLY A 59 -8.32 3.43 1.63
CA GLY A 59 -8.61 2.22 0.87
C GLY A 59 -8.82 2.57 -0.60
N GLY A 60 -8.67 1.57 -1.47
CA GLY A 60 -8.75 1.74 -2.91
C GLY A 60 -8.39 0.45 -3.64
N ALA A 61 -8.04 0.58 -4.91
CA ALA A 61 -7.62 -0.53 -5.76
C ALA A 61 -6.12 -0.41 -6.08
N PHE A 62 -5.51 -1.51 -6.50
CA PHE A 62 -4.18 -1.46 -7.10
C PHE A 62 -4.16 -2.16 -8.46
N GLN A 63 -3.18 -1.82 -9.29
CA GLN A 63 -2.91 -2.46 -10.57
C GLN A 63 -1.44 -2.88 -10.64
N GLY A 64 -1.19 -4.11 -11.07
CA GLY A 64 0.15 -4.70 -11.16
C GLY A 64 0.15 -6.16 -10.72
N VAL A 65 1.33 -6.72 -10.53
CA VAL A 65 1.53 -8.13 -10.14
C VAL A 65 2.14 -8.18 -8.75
N LEU A 66 1.68 -9.14 -7.95
CA LEU A 66 2.32 -9.52 -6.69
C LEU A 66 3.10 -10.82 -6.95
N PRO A 67 4.43 -10.76 -7.10
CA PRO A 67 5.21 -11.97 -7.41
C PRO A 67 5.13 -12.99 -6.28
N ASP A 68 5.25 -14.28 -6.59
CA ASP A 68 5.20 -15.33 -5.56
C ASP A 68 6.48 -15.37 -4.69
N ASP A 69 7.63 -15.00 -5.26
CA ASP A 69 8.87 -14.88 -4.50
C ASP A 69 8.80 -13.66 -3.57
N PRO A 70 8.88 -13.84 -2.24
CA PRO A 70 8.80 -12.74 -1.28
C PRO A 70 9.99 -11.76 -1.35
N ASN A 71 11.08 -12.13 -2.04
CA ASN A 71 12.24 -11.26 -2.24
C ASN A 71 12.17 -10.46 -3.54
N GLU A 72 11.22 -10.79 -4.42
CA GLU A 72 11.05 -10.06 -5.68
C GLU A 72 10.37 -8.71 -5.44
N LEU A 73 10.75 -7.73 -6.26
CA LEU A 73 10.18 -6.39 -6.23
C LEU A 73 8.67 -6.46 -6.51
N ILE A 74 7.88 -5.98 -5.56
CA ILE A 74 6.48 -5.64 -5.81
C ILE A 74 6.46 -4.19 -6.28
N LYS A 75 5.96 -3.97 -7.51
CA LYS A 75 5.72 -2.64 -8.07
C LYS A 75 4.28 -2.57 -8.60
N VAL A 76 3.44 -1.80 -7.92
CA VAL A 76 2.01 -1.69 -8.24
C VAL A 76 1.57 -0.23 -8.21
N ASP A 77 0.60 0.13 -9.04
CA ASP A 77 -0.04 1.44 -9.00
C ASP A 77 -1.23 1.40 -8.04
N LEU A 78 -1.22 2.27 -7.04
CA LEU A 78 -2.29 2.48 -6.09
C LEU A 78 -3.25 3.56 -6.60
N ARG A 79 -4.56 3.27 -6.53
CA ARG A 79 -5.65 4.21 -6.80
C ARG A 79 -6.45 4.49 -5.54
N GLY A 80 -7.04 5.68 -5.44
CA GLY A 80 -7.77 6.14 -4.24
C GLY A 80 -6.90 6.91 -3.24
N THR A 81 -5.66 7.21 -3.61
CA THR A 81 -4.69 7.97 -2.79
C THR A 81 -5.07 9.45 -2.65
N ALA A 82 -5.97 9.96 -3.49
CA ALA A 82 -6.55 11.29 -3.35
C ALA A 82 -7.27 11.49 -2.00
N ALA A 83 -7.77 10.43 -1.36
CA ALA A 83 -8.34 10.49 -0.01
C ALA A 83 -7.32 10.87 1.08
N LEU A 84 -6.02 10.77 0.79
CA LEU A 84 -4.92 11.25 1.61
C LEU A 84 -4.37 12.61 1.15
N HIS A 85 -5.04 13.27 0.20
CA HIS A 85 -4.54 14.48 -0.47
C HIS A 85 -3.22 14.26 -1.24
N PHE A 86 -2.99 13.05 -1.73
CA PHE A 86 -1.85 12.72 -2.59
C PHE A 86 -2.24 12.68 -4.07
N PRO A 87 -1.26 12.73 -5.01
CA PRO A 87 -1.50 12.39 -6.40
C PRO A 87 -2.12 11.00 -6.55
N ASP A 88 -2.88 10.79 -7.61
CA ASP A 88 -3.58 9.53 -7.90
C ASP A 88 -3.50 9.26 -9.42
N PRO A 89 -2.86 8.16 -9.88
CA PRO A 89 -2.28 7.08 -9.07
C PRO A 89 -0.89 7.40 -8.49
N LEU A 90 -0.53 6.67 -7.43
CA LEU A 90 0.86 6.56 -6.94
C LEU A 90 1.42 5.17 -7.24
N THR A 91 2.69 5.09 -7.58
CA THR A 91 3.37 3.79 -7.67
C THR A 91 3.96 3.41 -6.31
N LEU A 92 3.58 2.24 -5.80
CA LEU A 92 4.16 1.59 -4.63
C LEU A 92 5.27 0.64 -5.07
N GLU A 93 6.43 0.76 -4.44
CA GLU A 93 7.52 -0.20 -4.52
C GLU A 93 7.78 -0.83 -3.14
N LEU A 94 7.80 -2.16 -3.08
CA LEU A 94 8.20 -2.94 -1.91
C LEU A 94 9.31 -3.91 -2.31
N ALA A 95 10.49 -3.75 -1.70
CA ALA A 95 11.64 -4.64 -1.87
C ALA A 95 12.55 -4.53 -0.64
N ASP A 96 13.27 -5.62 -0.31
CA ASP A 96 14.27 -5.66 0.77
C ASP A 96 13.76 -5.14 2.13
N GLY A 97 12.49 -5.41 2.45
CA GLY A 97 11.86 -4.92 3.68
C GLY A 97 11.71 -3.39 3.72
N ARG A 98 11.64 -2.74 2.56
CA ARG A 98 11.44 -1.30 2.40
C ARG A 98 10.23 -1.01 1.52
N CYS A 99 9.52 0.06 1.85
CA CYS A 99 8.36 0.58 1.12
C CYS A 99 8.68 1.99 0.63
N ARG A 100 8.37 2.30 -0.63
CA ARG A 100 8.45 3.66 -1.18
C ARG A 100 7.24 3.96 -2.05
N LEU A 101 6.75 5.19 -1.96
CA LEU A 101 5.75 5.72 -2.89
C LEU A 101 6.41 6.71 -3.84
N HIS A 102 6.06 6.59 -5.12
CA HIS A 102 6.44 7.52 -6.16
C HIS A 102 5.17 8.16 -6.71
N ALA A 103 5.18 9.48 -6.83
CA ALA A 103 4.16 10.13 -7.63
C ALA A 103 4.43 9.80 -9.09
N SER A 104 3.40 9.35 -9.81
CA SER A 104 3.45 9.29 -11.27
C SER A 104 3.83 10.70 -11.77
N ALA A 105 4.87 10.82 -12.58
CA ALA A 105 5.15 12.09 -13.24
C ALA A 105 3.87 12.50 -13.98
N HIS A 106 3.42 13.75 -13.78
CA HIS A 106 2.43 14.31 -14.70
C HIS A 106 3.00 14.07 -16.10
N ASN A 107 2.24 13.38 -16.95
CA ASN A 107 2.52 13.36 -18.37
C ASN A 107 2.29 14.80 -18.84
N ALA A 108 3.31 15.64 -18.70
CA ALA A 108 3.31 16.96 -19.32
C ALA A 108 3.13 16.68 -20.82
N PRO A 109 2.19 17.34 -21.52
CA PRO A 109 2.14 17.20 -22.96
C PRO A 109 3.52 17.56 -23.50
N ALA A 110 4.07 16.67 -24.34
CA ALA A 110 5.30 16.94 -25.06
C ALA A 110 5.16 18.34 -25.68
N GLN A 111 6.00 19.28 -25.25
CA GLN A 111 6.08 20.59 -25.87
C GLN A 111 6.47 20.35 -27.32
N SER A 112 5.51 20.52 -28.22
CA SER A 112 5.77 20.58 -29.64
C SER A 112 6.48 21.90 -29.90
N THR A 113 7.72 21.79 -30.37
CA THR A 113 8.54 22.87 -30.93
C THR A 113 7.86 23.53 -32.11
#